data_AF-A0A1B2E880-F1
#
_entry.id   AF-A0A1B2E880-F1
#
_cell.length_a   1.000
_cell.length_b   1.000
_cell.length_c   1.000
_cell.angle_alpha   90.00
_cell.angle_beta   90.00
_cell.angle_gamma   90.00
#
_symmetry.space_group_name_H-M   'P 1'
#
loop_
_entity.id
_entity.type
_entity.pdbx_description
1 polymer ?
#
loop_
_entity_poly.entity_id
_entity_poly.type
_entity_poly.pdbx_seq_one_letter_code
_entity_poly.pdbx_strand_id
1 'polypeptide(L)'
;MDFTLPNEAVLEVKRWPKHTIAAGRRHTVALSSDGTVTAVGDNKDGQCDVSGWHDIVAVAVGNVHMATNTGRAHSVGLKSDGTVVAVGWNNYGQCNVSEWRDIAAVAAGWRRTFGLQSDGTVVAAGRNNEGQCNVSGWCDIAAVAAGDWHTVGLKFDGTVVTAGNNRYSQCDVEGWRDIVAAAAGYLHTVGLKSDRTVSAVGLNKHGQCEVSGWRGIVAIAAGSYHTLGLKSDGTVEAVGMNEHGQCNVSDWRDIVAVAAGCTHSLGLKSDGTVVAVGGNRTGQCDVTGWQGIQLPGRSF
;
A
#
# COMPACT_ATOMS: atom_id res chain seq x y z
N MET A 1 43.85 -1.86 -13.95
CA MET A 1 43.26 -2.73 -12.93
C MET A 1 42.29 -1.86 -12.16
N ASP A 2 41.07 -1.75 -12.65
CA ASP A 2 39.98 -1.13 -11.89
C ASP A 2 39.19 -2.28 -11.29
N PHE A 3 39.37 -2.49 -9.99
CA PHE A 3 38.52 -3.34 -9.19
C PHE A 3 37.27 -2.54 -8.84
N THR A 4 36.26 -2.59 -9.72
CA THR A 4 34.90 -2.24 -9.32
C THR A 4 34.45 -3.26 -8.27
N LEU A 5 34.26 -2.81 -7.03
CA LEU A 5 33.73 -3.61 -5.94
C LEU A 5 32.36 -4.18 -6.36
N PRO A 6 32.05 -5.45 -6.10
CA PRO A 6 30.78 -6.09 -6.48
C PRO A 6 29.52 -5.39 -5.94
N ASN A 7 29.66 -4.50 -4.95
CA ASN A 7 28.55 -3.86 -4.25
C ASN A 7 27.92 -2.67 -4.98
N GLU A 8 28.62 -1.97 -5.88
CA GLU A 8 28.01 -0.84 -6.60
C GLU A 8 27.06 -1.30 -7.72
N ALA A 9 27.33 -2.46 -8.32
CA ALA A 9 26.45 -3.06 -9.34
C ALA A 9 25.22 -3.78 -8.75
N VAL A 10 25.30 -4.26 -7.50
CA VAL A 10 24.14 -4.81 -6.76
C VAL A 10 23.24 -3.68 -6.22
N LEU A 11 23.77 -2.46 -6.14
CA LEU A 11 23.07 -1.23 -5.76
C LEU A 11 22.53 -0.42 -6.95
N GLU A 12 22.64 -0.90 -8.20
CA GLU A 12 21.79 -0.42 -9.29
C GLU A 12 20.33 -0.84 -9.04
N VAL A 13 19.72 -0.11 -8.10
CA VAL A 13 18.33 0.31 -8.09
C VAL A 13 17.37 -0.83 -8.46
N LYS A 14 17.12 -1.73 -7.48
CA LYS A 14 15.78 -2.30 -7.29
C LYS A 14 14.83 -1.11 -7.09
N ARG A 15 14.40 -0.49 -8.19
CA ARG A 15 13.52 0.66 -8.23
C ARG A 15 12.23 0.24 -7.56
N TRP A 16 11.99 0.78 -6.36
CA TRP A 16 10.80 0.48 -5.59
C TRP A 16 9.56 0.81 -6.43
N PRO A 17 8.55 -0.10 -6.51
CA PRO A 17 7.30 0.24 -7.15
C PRO A 17 6.69 1.42 -6.38
N LYS A 18 6.69 2.59 -7.02
CA LYS A 18 6.09 3.79 -6.43
C LYS A 18 4.58 3.65 -6.57
N HIS A 19 3.87 3.65 -5.45
CA HIS A 19 2.41 3.58 -5.46
C HIS A 19 1.84 4.89 -6.00
N THR A 20 1.11 4.80 -7.12
CA THR A 20 0.50 5.96 -7.80
C THR A 20 -1.01 6.06 -7.58
N ILE A 21 -1.63 4.99 -7.07
CA ILE A 21 -3.01 4.98 -6.59
C ILE A 21 -3.04 4.40 -5.18
N ALA A 22 -3.90 4.94 -4.33
CA ALA A 22 -4.02 4.50 -2.94
C ALA A 22 -5.48 4.58 -2.47
N ALA A 23 -5.94 3.49 -1.85
CA ALA A 23 -7.33 3.31 -1.41
C ALA A 23 -7.40 3.26 0.12
N GLY A 24 -8.10 4.21 0.73
CA GLY A 24 -8.18 4.35 2.17
C GLY A 24 -9.49 3.80 2.73
N ARG A 25 -9.87 4.30 3.91
CA ARG A 25 -11.15 3.90 4.51
C ARG A 25 -12.36 4.39 3.69
N ARG A 26 -12.35 5.66 3.35
CA ARG A 26 -13.47 6.41 2.75
C ARG A 26 -13.01 7.45 1.73
N HIS A 27 -11.74 7.39 1.34
CA HIS A 27 -11.18 8.27 0.35
C HIS A 27 -10.14 7.52 -0.47
N THR A 28 -9.86 8.08 -1.64
CA THR A 28 -8.96 7.56 -2.66
C THR A 28 -8.06 8.69 -3.10
N VAL A 29 -6.79 8.38 -3.35
CA VAL A 29 -5.78 9.34 -3.80
C VAL A 29 -5.08 8.77 -5.04
N ALA A 30 -4.80 9.63 -6.03
CA ALA A 30 -3.97 9.28 -7.18
C ALA A 30 -2.96 10.37 -7.52
N LEU A 31 -1.80 9.91 -7.99
CA LEU A 31 -0.67 10.71 -8.45
C LEU A 31 -0.74 10.88 -9.98
N SER A 32 -0.81 12.12 -10.44
CA SER A 32 -0.71 12.48 -11.85
C SER A 32 0.74 12.44 -12.34
N SER A 33 0.95 12.26 -13.65
CA SER A 33 2.29 12.21 -14.25
C SER A 33 3.10 13.51 -14.12
N ASP A 34 2.45 14.62 -13.81
CA ASP A 34 3.07 15.93 -13.58
C ASP A 34 3.51 16.17 -12.12
N GLY A 35 3.37 15.16 -11.24
CA GLY A 35 3.73 15.26 -9.83
C GLY A 35 2.66 15.90 -8.94
N THR A 36 1.47 16.20 -9.48
CA THR A 36 0.31 16.66 -8.70
C THR A 36 -0.54 15.48 -8.19
N VAL A 37 -1.38 15.72 -7.18
CA VAL A 37 -2.18 14.69 -6.55
C VAL A 37 -3.66 15.08 -6.51
N THR A 38 -4.53 14.14 -6.85
CA THR A 38 -5.99 14.28 -6.74
C THR A 38 -6.55 13.31 -5.70
N ALA A 39 -7.60 13.73 -4.99
CA ALA A 39 -8.29 12.89 -4.02
C ALA A 39 -9.82 13.03 -4.13
N VAL A 40 -10.54 11.94 -3.86
CA VAL A 40 -12.01 11.90 -3.76
C VAL A 40 -12.44 11.12 -2.53
N GLY A 41 -13.64 11.42 -2.01
CA GLY A 41 -14.21 10.73 -0.86
C GLY A 41 -14.54 11.63 0.33
N ASP A 42 -14.62 11.03 1.51
CA ASP A 42 -14.84 11.74 2.79
C ASP A 42 -13.67 12.68 3.08
N ASN A 43 -13.96 13.95 3.35
CA ASN A 43 -12.95 14.97 3.70
C ASN A 43 -13.20 15.66 5.05
N LYS A 44 -13.94 15.02 5.96
CA LYS A 44 -14.30 15.63 7.26
C LYS A 44 -13.12 16.01 8.15
N ASP A 45 -11.97 15.36 7.98
CA ASP A 45 -10.75 15.63 8.76
C ASP A 45 -9.61 16.20 7.88
N GLY A 46 -9.88 16.61 6.63
CA GLY A 46 -8.89 17.16 5.70
C GLY A 46 -8.05 16.11 4.95
N GLN A 47 -8.43 14.84 4.96
CA GLN A 47 -7.67 13.75 4.32
C GLN A 47 -7.59 13.84 2.78
N CYS A 48 -8.42 14.68 2.15
CA CYS A 48 -8.40 14.95 0.72
C CYS A 48 -7.76 16.32 0.38
N ASP A 49 -7.19 17.04 1.36
CA ASP A 49 -6.61 18.38 1.16
C ASP A 49 -5.21 18.31 0.49
N VAL A 50 -5.16 17.71 -0.70
CA VAL A 50 -3.94 17.41 -1.46
C VAL A 50 -3.65 18.40 -2.59
N SER A 51 -4.53 19.37 -2.82
CA SER A 51 -4.46 20.29 -3.98
C SER A 51 -3.20 21.16 -4.04
N GLY A 52 -2.53 21.38 -2.90
CA GLY A 52 -1.26 22.12 -2.83
C GLY A 52 -0.02 21.24 -3.00
N TRP A 53 -0.17 19.94 -3.21
CA TRP A 53 0.96 19.02 -3.35
C TRP A 53 1.54 19.07 -4.76
N HIS A 54 2.86 19.16 -4.84
CA HIS A 54 3.65 19.17 -6.06
C HIS A 54 4.93 18.34 -5.86
N ASP A 55 5.57 17.97 -6.98
CA ASP A 55 6.77 17.12 -7.02
C ASP A 55 6.60 15.77 -6.29
N ILE A 56 5.36 15.26 -6.24
CA ILE A 56 5.06 13.99 -5.61
C ILE A 56 5.49 12.85 -6.52
N VAL A 57 6.07 11.81 -5.93
CA VAL A 57 6.53 10.61 -6.64
C VAL A 57 5.88 9.34 -6.14
N ALA A 58 5.27 9.33 -4.95
CA ALA A 58 4.46 8.22 -4.45
C ALA A 58 3.40 8.73 -3.46
N VAL A 59 2.28 8.01 -3.37
CA VAL A 59 1.18 8.30 -2.45
C VAL A 59 0.83 7.08 -1.59
N ALA A 60 0.41 7.32 -0.37
CA ALA A 60 -0.15 6.31 0.53
C ALA A 60 -1.31 6.90 1.33
N VAL A 61 -2.26 6.05 1.75
CA VAL A 61 -3.44 6.49 2.51
C VAL A 61 -3.68 5.56 3.69
N GLY A 62 -4.03 6.16 4.83
CA GLY A 62 -4.37 5.40 6.02
C GLY A 62 -5.70 4.66 5.85
N ASN A 63 -5.65 3.34 5.97
CA ASN A 63 -6.84 2.49 5.94
C ASN A 63 -7.29 2.10 7.35
N VAL A 64 -8.57 1.74 7.49
CA VAL A 64 -9.11 1.03 8.66
C VAL A 64 -10.39 0.29 8.31
N HIS A 65 -10.61 -0.88 8.89
CA HIS A 65 -11.83 -1.66 8.81
C HIS A 65 -13.09 -0.87 9.18
N MET A 66 -14.23 -1.44 8.77
CA MET A 66 -15.54 -0.89 9.10
C MET A 66 -15.87 -1.13 10.58
N ALA A 67 -15.44 -0.23 11.46
CA ALA A 67 -16.07 -0.01 12.75
C ALA A 67 -16.69 1.40 12.84
N THR A 68 -17.74 1.51 13.64
CA THR A 68 -18.57 2.73 13.78
C THR A 68 -17.80 3.89 14.41
N ASN A 69 -16.82 3.59 15.26
CA ASN A 69 -15.95 4.55 15.93
C ASN A 69 -14.60 4.78 15.20
N THR A 70 -14.27 4.00 14.19
CA THR A 70 -13.02 4.11 13.44
C THR A 70 -13.31 4.78 12.12
N GLY A 71 -13.17 6.10 12.01
CA GLY A 71 -13.50 6.76 10.74
C GLY A 71 -12.59 7.82 10.17
N ARG A 72 -11.57 8.17 10.93
CA ARG A 72 -10.63 9.21 10.56
C ARG A 72 -9.43 8.59 9.85
N ALA A 73 -8.97 9.26 8.81
CA ALA A 73 -7.88 8.81 7.96
C ALA A 73 -6.93 9.98 7.64
N HIS A 74 -5.86 9.68 6.92
CA HIS A 74 -4.86 10.63 6.48
C HIS A 74 -4.30 10.18 5.13
N SER A 75 -3.74 11.12 4.39
CA SER A 75 -3.03 10.91 3.13
C SER A 75 -1.57 11.31 3.31
N VAL A 76 -0.68 10.60 2.63
CA VAL A 76 0.77 10.80 2.68
C VAL A 76 1.30 10.89 1.26
N GLY A 77 2.15 11.88 0.99
CA GLY A 77 2.85 12.07 -0.28
C GLY A 77 4.36 12.09 -0.07
N LEU A 78 5.08 11.29 -0.84
CA LEU A 78 6.54 11.32 -0.93
C LEU A 78 6.94 12.28 -2.04
N LYS A 79 7.79 13.27 -1.75
CA LYS A 79 8.35 14.18 -2.74
C LYS A 79 9.60 13.63 -3.40
N SER A 80 9.92 14.12 -4.60
CA SER A 80 11.11 13.73 -5.36
C SER A 80 12.44 14.05 -4.67
N ASP A 81 12.43 14.99 -3.71
CA ASP A 81 13.60 15.38 -2.91
C ASP A 81 13.81 14.50 -1.65
N GLY A 82 13.01 13.44 -1.47
CA GLY A 82 13.09 12.54 -0.33
C GLY A 82 12.43 13.05 0.95
N THR A 83 11.70 14.17 0.89
CA THR A 83 10.86 14.68 2.00
C THR A 83 9.42 14.15 1.89
N VAL A 84 8.66 14.22 2.99
CA VAL A 84 7.30 13.68 3.07
C VAL A 84 6.32 14.75 3.53
N VAL A 85 5.13 14.77 2.92
CA VAL A 85 3.97 15.57 3.34
C VAL A 85 2.83 14.67 3.76
N ALA A 86 2.00 15.12 4.69
CA ALA A 86 0.81 14.41 5.11
C ALA A 86 -0.32 15.37 5.49
N VAL A 87 -1.55 15.00 5.15
CA VAL A 87 -2.78 15.74 5.50
C VAL A 87 -3.83 14.80 6.07
N GLY A 88 -4.82 15.37 6.74
CA GLY A 88 -5.90 14.63 7.38
C GLY A 88 -5.78 14.59 8.89
N TRP A 89 -6.48 13.64 9.49
CA TRP A 89 -6.58 13.55 10.93
C TRP A 89 -5.24 13.21 11.59
N ASN A 90 -4.87 13.95 12.65
CA ASN A 90 -3.53 13.87 13.26
C ASN A 90 -3.49 13.72 14.80
N ASN A 91 -4.55 13.27 15.49
CA ASN A 91 -4.51 13.24 16.98
C ASN A 91 -3.50 12.25 17.59
N TYR A 92 -2.86 11.40 16.79
CA TYR A 92 -1.81 10.48 17.24
C TYR A 92 -0.44 10.86 16.66
N GLY A 93 -0.32 12.00 15.97
CA GLY A 93 0.93 12.45 15.35
C GLY A 93 1.29 11.70 14.07
N GLN A 94 0.37 10.98 13.44
CA GLN A 94 0.62 10.24 12.20
C GLN A 94 0.99 11.12 11.00
N CYS A 95 0.67 12.41 11.03
CA CYS A 95 1.09 13.40 10.02
C CYS A 95 2.37 14.14 10.42
N ASN A 96 3.01 13.80 11.55
CA ASN A 96 4.25 14.44 12.01
C ASN A 96 5.46 13.89 11.25
N VAL A 97 5.51 14.17 9.95
CA VAL A 97 6.51 13.66 9.00
C VAL A 97 7.42 14.75 8.43
N SER A 98 7.25 16.01 8.84
CA SER A 98 7.96 17.18 8.29
C SER A 98 9.48 17.12 8.45
N GLU A 99 9.97 16.41 9.47
CA GLU A 99 11.40 16.29 9.77
C GLU A 99 12.05 15.10 9.05
N TRP A 100 11.28 14.28 8.34
CA TRP A 100 11.81 13.11 7.66
C TRP A 100 12.60 13.51 6.42
N ARG A 101 13.73 12.84 6.19
CA ARG A 101 14.67 13.06 5.09
C ARG A 101 15.10 11.71 4.52
N ASP A 102 15.62 11.74 3.29
CA ASP A 102 16.15 10.57 2.59
C ASP A 102 15.15 9.40 2.50
N ILE A 103 13.86 9.76 2.40
CA ILE A 103 12.77 8.79 2.30
C ILE A 103 12.66 8.30 0.86
N ALA A 104 12.63 6.98 0.75
CA ALA A 104 12.64 6.20 -0.46
C ALA A 104 11.25 5.67 -0.83
N ALA A 105 10.46 5.30 0.17
CA ALA A 105 9.09 4.83 0.03
C ALA A 105 8.26 5.17 1.27
N VAL A 106 6.94 5.26 1.10
CA VAL A 106 5.99 5.56 2.18
C VAL A 106 4.88 4.52 2.24
N ALA A 107 4.42 4.22 3.45
CA ALA A 107 3.23 3.42 3.70
C ALA A 107 2.40 4.05 4.81
N ALA A 108 1.08 3.86 4.75
CA ALA A 108 0.15 4.41 5.73
C ALA A 108 -0.84 3.34 6.17
N GLY A 109 -0.98 3.17 7.48
CA GLY A 109 -1.90 2.24 8.11
C GLY A 109 -2.90 3.00 8.98
N TRP A 110 -3.67 2.28 9.80
CA TRP A 110 -4.60 2.97 10.69
C TRP A 110 -3.84 3.81 11.74
N ARG A 111 -3.97 5.14 11.62
CA ARG A 111 -3.36 6.16 12.50
C ARG A 111 -1.82 6.12 12.55
N ARG A 112 -1.17 5.68 11.47
CA ARG A 112 0.28 5.49 11.40
C ARG A 112 0.80 5.76 10.00
N THR A 113 1.99 6.34 9.94
CA THR A 113 2.76 6.56 8.73
C THR A 113 4.13 5.92 8.90
N PHE A 114 4.66 5.34 7.83
CA PHE A 114 5.97 4.71 7.77
C PHE A 114 6.76 5.28 6.60
N GLY A 115 8.04 5.55 6.83
CA GLY A 115 9.00 5.96 5.82
C GLY A 115 10.14 4.95 5.76
N LEU A 116 10.36 4.36 4.59
CA LEU A 116 11.55 3.59 4.30
C LEU A 116 12.66 4.57 3.88
N GLN A 117 13.80 4.52 4.55
CA GLN A 117 14.97 5.32 4.18
C GLN A 117 15.81 4.59 3.12
N SER A 118 16.59 5.34 2.34
CA SER A 118 17.43 4.77 1.27
C SER A 118 18.50 3.80 1.75
N ASP A 119 18.84 3.82 3.04
CA ASP A 119 19.79 2.90 3.68
C ASP A 119 19.13 1.57 4.14
N GLY A 120 17.83 1.38 3.89
CA GLY A 120 17.10 0.17 4.27
C GLY A 120 16.59 0.17 5.72
N THR A 121 16.67 1.29 6.44
CA THR A 121 16.04 1.48 7.76
C THR A 121 14.64 2.08 7.65
N VAL A 122 13.83 2.00 8.71
CA VAL A 122 12.43 2.45 8.69
C VAL A 122 12.14 3.39 9.87
N VAL A 123 11.49 4.51 9.56
CA VAL A 123 10.92 5.45 10.53
C VAL A 123 9.40 5.33 10.58
N ALA A 124 8.81 5.66 11.73
CA ALA A 124 7.37 5.60 11.93
C ALA A 124 6.87 6.79 12.74
N ALA A 125 5.66 7.26 12.40
CA ALA A 125 4.92 8.27 13.15
C ALA A 125 3.50 7.76 13.42
N GLY A 126 2.91 8.14 14.55
CA GLY A 126 1.53 7.76 14.89
C GLY A 126 1.39 6.85 16.10
N ARG A 127 0.22 6.19 16.18
CA ARG A 127 -0.18 5.36 17.32
C ARG A 127 0.65 4.07 17.42
N ASN A 128 1.17 3.76 18.61
CA ASN A 128 1.98 2.55 18.87
C ASN A 128 1.49 1.63 20.01
N ASN A 129 0.18 1.60 20.29
CA ASN A 129 -0.32 0.88 21.48
C ASN A 129 -0.11 -0.65 21.46
N GLU A 130 0.11 -1.25 20.30
CA GLU A 130 0.34 -2.69 20.12
C GLU A 130 1.76 -2.99 19.60
N GLY A 131 2.68 -2.02 19.63
CA GLY A 131 4.05 -2.18 19.14
C GLY A 131 4.21 -2.15 17.62
N GLN A 132 3.17 -1.78 16.88
CA GLN A 132 3.16 -1.75 15.41
C GLN A 132 4.06 -0.68 14.77
N CYS A 133 4.60 0.25 15.56
CA CYS A 133 5.65 1.19 15.16
C CYS A 133 7.04 0.80 15.69
N ASN A 134 7.21 -0.40 16.27
CA ASN A 134 8.51 -0.90 16.75
C ASN A 134 9.38 -1.38 15.57
N VAL A 135 9.76 -0.45 14.69
CA VAL A 135 10.50 -0.70 13.45
C VAL A 135 11.96 -0.23 13.53
N SER A 136 12.36 0.40 14.63
CA SER A 136 13.71 1.00 14.79
C SER A 136 14.87 -0.01 14.72
N GLY A 137 14.60 -1.29 14.97
CA GLY A 137 15.58 -2.37 14.83
C GLY A 137 15.57 -3.05 13.46
N TRP A 138 14.77 -2.58 12.51
CA TRP A 138 14.70 -3.16 11.17
C TRP A 138 15.83 -2.61 10.30
N CYS A 139 16.47 -3.51 9.57
CA CYS A 139 17.51 -3.23 8.59
C CYS A 139 17.27 -4.07 7.33
N ASP A 140 17.97 -3.72 6.25
CA ASP A 140 17.90 -4.39 4.94
C ASP A 140 16.47 -4.46 4.39
N ILE A 141 15.63 -3.47 4.72
CA ILE A 141 14.25 -3.40 4.27
C ILE A 141 14.21 -2.88 2.83
N ALA A 142 13.59 -3.66 1.96
CA ALA A 142 13.35 -3.34 0.56
C ALA A 142 11.96 -2.71 0.34
N ALA A 143 10.96 -3.03 1.15
CA ALA A 143 9.63 -2.42 1.04
C ALA A 143 8.88 -2.47 2.37
N VAL A 144 7.94 -1.53 2.55
CA VAL A 144 7.08 -1.44 3.74
C VAL A 144 5.61 -1.47 3.34
N ALA A 145 4.80 -2.21 4.09
CA ALA A 145 3.35 -2.19 3.99
C ALA A 145 2.73 -2.04 5.38
N ALA A 146 1.61 -1.33 5.46
CA ALA A 146 0.96 -1.03 6.73
C ALA A 146 -0.50 -1.46 6.70
N GLY A 147 -0.84 -2.44 7.52
CA GLY A 147 -2.22 -2.86 7.73
C GLY A 147 -2.92 -1.96 8.75
N ASP A 148 -4.07 -2.38 9.25
CA ASP A 148 -4.74 -1.62 10.32
C ASP A 148 -3.97 -1.74 11.64
N TRP A 149 -3.54 -2.97 11.99
CA TRP A 149 -3.03 -3.29 13.34
C TRP A 149 -1.60 -3.83 13.37
N HIS A 150 -0.98 -3.97 12.21
CA HIS A 150 0.39 -4.45 12.08
C HIS A 150 1.09 -3.71 10.93
N THR A 151 2.40 -3.93 10.83
CA THR A 151 3.29 -3.41 9.80
C THR A 151 4.13 -4.55 9.30
N VAL A 152 4.42 -4.55 8.00
CA VAL A 152 5.17 -5.58 7.30
C VAL A 152 6.39 -4.92 6.64
N GLY A 153 7.57 -5.47 6.86
CA GLY A 153 8.80 -5.12 6.18
C GLY A 153 9.26 -6.29 5.32
N LEU A 154 9.37 -6.08 4.01
CA LEU A 154 10.01 -7.02 3.09
C LEU A 154 11.51 -6.73 3.10
N LYS A 155 12.34 -7.74 3.31
CA LYS A 155 13.80 -7.61 3.27
C LYS A 155 14.36 -7.85 1.86
N PHE A 156 15.57 -7.35 1.61
CA PHE A 156 16.27 -7.53 0.32
C PHE A 156 16.54 -9.00 -0.03
N ASP A 157 16.63 -9.88 0.97
CA ASP A 157 16.82 -11.33 0.83
C ASP A 157 15.52 -12.11 0.54
N GLY A 158 14.38 -11.43 0.42
CA GLY A 158 13.09 -12.04 0.16
C GLY A 158 12.40 -12.65 1.40
N THR A 159 12.93 -12.42 2.59
CA THR A 159 12.25 -12.72 3.86
C THR A 159 11.37 -11.56 4.32
N VAL A 160 10.47 -11.81 5.26
CA VAL A 160 9.51 -10.82 5.75
C VAL A 160 9.57 -10.71 7.27
N VAL A 161 9.56 -9.47 7.78
CA VAL A 161 9.43 -9.15 9.20
C VAL A 161 8.14 -8.39 9.45
N THR A 162 7.60 -8.50 10.66
CA THR A 162 6.33 -7.88 11.04
C THR A 162 6.40 -7.30 12.44
N ALA A 163 5.68 -6.22 12.68
CA ALA A 163 5.50 -5.63 14.01
C ALA A 163 4.04 -5.28 14.26
N GLY A 164 3.56 -5.46 15.49
CA GLY A 164 2.21 -5.09 15.91
C GLY A 164 1.38 -6.25 16.43
N ASN A 165 0.05 -6.09 16.34
CA ASN A 165 -0.91 -7.08 16.80
C ASN A 165 -0.75 -8.41 16.05
N ASN A 166 -0.76 -9.53 16.77
CA ASN A 166 -0.77 -10.87 16.18
C ASN A 166 -1.90 -11.79 16.71
N ARG A 167 -3.06 -11.23 17.05
CA ARG A 167 -4.16 -12.01 17.66
C ARG A 167 -4.80 -13.04 16.71
N TYR A 168 -4.56 -12.91 15.41
CA TYR A 168 -5.10 -13.78 14.37
C TYR A 168 -4.00 -14.37 13.48
N SER A 169 -2.76 -14.44 13.95
CA SER A 169 -1.62 -14.97 13.17
C SER A 169 -1.26 -14.14 11.94
N GLN A 170 -1.62 -12.85 11.90
CA GLN A 170 -1.28 -11.97 10.78
C GLN A 170 0.22 -11.64 10.69
N CYS A 171 0.99 -11.92 11.75
CA CYS A 171 2.44 -11.76 11.79
C CYS A 171 3.19 -13.10 11.60
N ASP A 172 2.49 -14.20 11.32
CA ASP A 172 3.10 -15.54 11.22
C ASP A 172 3.76 -15.75 9.84
N VAL A 173 4.80 -14.94 9.56
CA VAL A 173 5.51 -14.88 8.27
C VAL A 173 6.91 -15.52 8.31
N GLU A 174 7.29 -16.15 9.42
CA GLU A 174 8.64 -16.69 9.67
C GLU A 174 9.14 -17.68 8.61
N GLY A 175 8.23 -18.44 8.00
CA GLY A 175 8.51 -19.42 6.95
C GLY A 175 8.52 -18.86 5.53
N TRP A 176 8.19 -17.57 5.34
CA TRP A 176 8.10 -16.98 4.01
C TRP A 176 9.49 -16.74 3.41
N ARG A 177 9.67 -17.16 2.16
CA ARG A 177 10.89 -17.00 1.37
C ARG A 177 10.51 -16.57 -0.04
N ASP A 178 11.49 -16.04 -0.76
CA ASP A 178 11.35 -15.62 -2.16
C ASP A 178 10.22 -14.60 -2.38
N ILE A 179 9.90 -13.80 -1.35
CA ILE A 179 8.88 -12.75 -1.45
C ILE A 179 9.43 -11.57 -2.23
N VAL A 180 8.65 -11.07 -3.19
CA VAL A 180 8.99 -9.92 -4.03
C VAL A 180 8.06 -8.73 -3.81
N ALA A 181 6.89 -8.94 -3.21
CA ALA A 181 6.02 -7.86 -2.73
C ALA A 181 5.21 -8.33 -1.52
N ALA A 182 4.86 -7.39 -0.63
CA ALA A 182 4.02 -7.65 0.52
C ALA A 182 2.91 -6.60 0.64
N ALA A 183 1.73 -7.02 1.07
CA ALA A 183 0.59 -6.15 1.36
C ALA A 183 -0.03 -6.53 2.71
N ALA A 184 -0.62 -5.56 3.38
CA ALA A 184 -1.15 -5.72 4.73
C ALA A 184 -2.57 -5.13 4.81
N GLY A 185 -3.53 -5.97 5.18
CA GLY A 185 -4.92 -5.57 5.36
C GLY A 185 -5.27 -5.29 6.82
N TYR A 186 -6.53 -5.49 7.20
CA TYR A 186 -6.98 -5.28 8.60
C TYR A 186 -6.20 -6.15 9.59
N LEU A 187 -6.32 -7.46 9.42
CA LEU A 187 -5.75 -8.50 10.28
C LEU A 187 -5.26 -9.68 9.43
N HIS A 188 -4.77 -9.40 8.22
CA HIS A 188 -4.15 -10.39 7.34
C HIS A 188 -2.97 -9.76 6.58
N THR A 189 -2.01 -10.59 6.22
CA THR A 189 -0.81 -10.26 5.47
C THR A 189 -0.77 -11.11 4.21
N VAL A 190 -0.37 -10.50 3.09
CA VAL A 190 -0.29 -11.15 1.78
C VAL A 190 1.12 -10.96 1.23
N GLY A 191 1.73 -12.03 0.73
CA GLY A 191 3.05 -12.05 0.13
C GLY A 191 3.00 -12.62 -1.28
N LEU A 192 3.53 -11.87 -2.25
CA LEU A 192 3.75 -12.32 -3.61
C LEU A 192 5.14 -12.95 -3.72
N LYS A 193 5.21 -14.19 -4.21
CA LYS A 193 6.48 -14.89 -4.44
C LYS A 193 7.01 -14.61 -5.85
N SER A 194 8.33 -14.76 -6.01
CA SER A 194 9.02 -14.63 -7.30
C SER A 194 8.50 -15.60 -8.38
N ASP A 195 7.94 -16.74 -7.98
CA ASP A 195 7.29 -17.72 -8.86
C ASP A 195 5.86 -17.34 -9.31
N ARG A 196 5.41 -16.11 -8.99
CA ARG A 196 4.08 -15.56 -9.29
C ARG A 196 2.92 -16.28 -8.57
N THR A 197 3.20 -16.99 -7.49
CA THR A 197 2.19 -17.49 -6.53
C THR A 197 2.06 -16.54 -5.34
N VAL A 198 0.96 -16.68 -4.59
CA VAL A 198 0.66 -15.81 -3.45
C VAL A 198 0.47 -16.63 -2.18
N SER A 199 0.95 -16.12 -1.06
CA SER A 199 0.70 -16.66 0.28
C SER A 199 0.00 -15.61 1.13
N ALA A 200 -0.92 -16.04 2.00
CA ALA A 200 -1.60 -15.16 2.92
C ALA A 200 -1.74 -15.81 4.29
N VAL A 201 -1.60 -15.02 5.35
CA VAL A 201 -1.76 -15.43 6.75
C VAL A 201 -2.61 -14.41 7.49
N GLY A 202 -3.26 -14.83 8.58
CA GLY A 202 -4.09 -13.95 9.39
C GLY A 202 -5.57 -14.36 9.48
N LEU A 203 -6.40 -13.39 9.84
CA LEU A 203 -7.85 -13.50 9.86
C LEU A 203 -8.40 -13.89 8.48
N ASN A 204 -9.16 -14.98 8.42
CA ASN A 204 -9.76 -15.50 7.19
C ASN A 204 -11.29 -15.71 7.27
N LYS A 205 -12.00 -14.95 8.11
CA LYS A 205 -13.46 -15.13 8.33
C LYS A 205 -14.32 -14.92 7.09
N HIS A 206 -13.81 -14.21 6.08
CA HIS A 206 -14.51 -13.92 4.83
C HIS A 206 -13.80 -14.52 3.60
N GLY A 207 -12.82 -15.39 3.79
CA GLY A 207 -12.04 -15.96 2.70
C GLY A 207 -10.96 -15.01 2.12
N GLN A 208 -10.60 -13.94 2.82
CA GLN A 208 -9.61 -12.96 2.35
C GLN A 208 -8.18 -13.52 2.20
N CYS A 209 -7.90 -14.71 2.75
CA CYS A 209 -6.65 -15.43 2.59
C CYS A 209 -6.73 -16.58 1.56
N GLU A 210 -7.85 -16.77 0.85
CA GLU A 210 -8.07 -17.88 -0.10
C GLU A 210 -7.36 -17.65 -1.44
N VAL A 211 -6.04 -17.49 -1.42
CA VAL A 211 -5.19 -17.13 -2.57
C VAL A 211 -4.40 -18.32 -3.15
N SER A 212 -4.58 -19.52 -2.59
CA SER A 212 -3.76 -20.71 -2.91
C SER A 212 -3.85 -21.15 -4.38
N GLY A 213 -4.98 -20.86 -5.05
CA GLY A 213 -5.21 -21.14 -6.47
C GLY A 213 -4.62 -20.12 -7.43
N TRP A 214 -4.16 -18.95 -6.94
CA TRP A 214 -3.73 -17.86 -7.80
C TRP A 214 -2.40 -18.15 -8.49
N ARG A 215 -2.31 -17.84 -9.78
CA ARG A 215 -1.11 -18.02 -10.61
C ARG A 215 -0.92 -16.84 -11.55
N GLY A 216 0.33 -16.56 -11.91
CA GLY A 216 0.65 -15.47 -12.83
C GLY A 216 0.43 -14.08 -12.25
N ILE A 217 0.40 -13.96 -10.92
CA ILE A 217 0.24 -12.69 -10.21
C ILE A 217 1.52 -11.87 -10.32
N VAL A 218 1.38 -10.58 -10.59
CA VAL A 218 2.49 -9.61 -10.71
C VAL A 218 2.37 -8.44 -9.74
N ALA A 219 1.19 -8.19 -9.17
CA ALA A 219 1.01 -7.24 -8.07
C ALA A 219 -0.13 -7.69 -7.14
N ILE A 220 -0.08 -7.26 -5.89
CA ILE A 220 -1.06 -7.59 -4.85
C ILE A 220 -1.49 -6.33 -4.10
N ALA A 221 -2.72 -6.32 -3.59
CA ALA A 221 -3.20 -5.32 -2.66
C ALA A 221 -4.12 -5.97 -1.61
N ALA A 222 -4.08 -5.47 -0.37
CA ALA A 222 -4.87 -6.00 0.74
C ALA A 222 -5.72 -4.88 1.34
N GLY A 223 -7.04 -5.04 1.27
CA GLY A 223 -8.01 -4.14 1.89
C GLY A 223 -8.31 -4.57 3.32
N SER A 224 -9.40 -4.06 3.91
CA SER A 224 -9.75 -4.50 5.27
C SER A 224 -10.17 -5.96 5.33
N TYR A 225 -11.00 -6.43 4.40
CA TYR A 225 -11.51 -7.80 4.39
C TYR A 225 -11.47 -8.47 3.02
N HIS A 226 -10.65 -7.97 2.10
CA HIS A 226 -10.49 -8.54 0.77
C HIS A 226 -9.04 -8.38 0.29
N THR A 227 -8.65 -9.24 -0.65
CA THR A 227 -7.33 -9.25 -1.28
C THR A 227 -7.50 -9.19 -2.79
N LEU A 228 -6.66 -8.43 -3.47
CA LEU A 228 -6.59 -8.31 -4.92
C LEU A 228 -5.26 -8.89 -5.44
N GLY A 229 -5.31 -9.56 -6.59
CA GLY A 229 -4.16 -10.04 -7.33
C GLY A 229 -4.26 -9.61 -8.79
N LEU A 230 -3.32 -8.78 -9.25
CA LEU A 230 -3.18 -8.41 -10.64
C LEU A 230 -2.39 -9.48 -11.38
N LYS A 231 -2.90 -9.97 -12.50
CA LYS A 231 -2.22 -10.91 -13.39
C LYS A 231 -1.38 -10.18 -14.45
N SER A 232 -0.40 -10.90 -15.01
CA SER A 232 0.44 -10.38 -16.10
C SER A 232 -0.32 -10.08 -17.40
N ASP A 233 -1.55 -10.59 -17.56
CA ASP A 233 -2.40 -10.31 -18.72
C ASP A 233 -3.29 -9.06 -18.55
N GLY A 234 -3.14 -8.33 -17.44
CA GLY A 234 -3.93 -7.13 -17.15
C GLY A 234 -5.31 -7.38 -16.56
N THR A 235 -5.64 -8.64 -16.23
CA THR A 235 -6.86 -8.99 -15.48
C THR A 235 -6.60 -9.06 -13.97
N VAL A 236 -7.65 -8.97 -13.15
CA VAL A 236 -7.55 -8.97 -11.68
C VAL A 236 -8.40 -10.07 -11.06
N GLU A 237 -7.85 -10.77 -10.07
CA GLU A 237 -8.60 -11.66 -9.17
C GLU A 237 -8.80 -11.00 -7.80
N ALA A 238 -9.92 -11.33 -7.15
CA ALA A 238 -10.26 -10.83 -5.82
C ALA A 238 -10.88 -11.94 -4.96
N VAL A 239 -10.51 -11.98 -3.69
CA VAL A 239 -11.09 -12.88 -2.68
C VAL A 239 -11.40 -12.12 -1.40
N GLY A 240 -12.35 -12.61 -0.60
CA GLY A 240 -12.76 -11.99 0.66
C GLY A 240 -14.20 -11.50 0.67
N MET A 241 -14.49 -10.60 1.60
CA MET A 241 -15.79 -9.99 1.80
C MET A 241 -16.22 -9.21 0.55
N ASN A 242 -17.47 -9.41 0.10
CA ASN A 242 -18.02 -8.74 -1.08
C ASN A 242 -19.39 -8.08 -0.85
N GLU A 243 -19.78 -7.77 0.39
CA GLU A 243 -21.08 -7.18 0.72
C GLU A 243 -21.32 -5.78 0.10
N HIS A 244 -20.26 -5.12 -0.36
CA HIS A 244 -20.33 -3.83 -1.06
C HIS A 244 -19.92 -3.91 -2.53
N GLY A 245 -19.63 -5.10 -3.06
CA GLY A 245 -19.11 -5.26 -4.42
C GLY A 245 -17.61 -4.96 -4.56
N GLN A 246 -16.84 -4.92 -3.47
CA GLN A 246 -15.40 -4.63 -3.50
C GLN A 246 -14.55 -5.69 -4.24
N CYS A 247 -15.11 -6.88 -4.47
CA CYS A 247 -14.47 -7.95 -5.26
C CYS A 247 -15.02 -8.04 -6.70
N ASN A 248 -15.88 -7.12 -7.15
CA ASN A 248 -16.49 -7.16 -8.49
C ASN A 248 -15.52 -6.65 -9.57
N VAL A 249 -14.39 -7.32 -9.73
CA VAL A 249 -13.29 -6.93 -10.62
C VAL A 249 -13.23 -7.73 -11.94
N SER A 250 -14.19 -8.64 -12.17
CA SER A 250 -14.19 -9.60 -13.29
C SER A 250 -14.12 -8.95 -14.68
N ASP A 251 -14.65 -7.73 -14.80
CA ASP A 251 -14.76 -7.00 -16.07
C ASP A 251 -13.56 -6.07 -16.31
N TRP A 252 -12.63 -5.99 -15.35
CA TRP A 252 -11.45 -5.14 -15.46
C TRP A 252 -10.45 -5.72 -16.47
N ARG A 253 -9.94 -4.86 -17.34
CA ARG A 253 -8.95 -5.17 -18.37
C ARG A 253 -7.90 -4.07 -18.41
N ASP A 254 -6.74 -4.42 -18.97
CA ASP A 254 -5.61 -3.52 -19.17
C ASP A 254 -5.12 -2.85 -17.87
N ILE A 255 -5.29 -3.53 -16.73
CA ILE A 255 -4.88 -3.03 -15.42
C ILE A 255 -3.37 -3.19 -15.27
N VAL A 256 -2.71 -2.15 -14.77
CA VAL A 256 -1.27 -2.11 -14.50
C VAL A 256 -0.92 -1.89 -13.03
N ALA A 257 -1.88 -1.43 -12.21
CA ALA A 257 -1.73 -1.38 -10.75
C ALA A 257 -3.08 -1.55 -10.06
N VAL A 258 -3.05 -2.06 -8.83
CA VAL A 258 -4.23 -2.27 -7.98
C VAL A 258 -4.02 -1.66 -6.60
N ALA A 259 -5.10 -1.16 -5.99
CA ALA A 259 -5.11 -0.74 -4.59
C ALA A 259 -6.43 -1.16 -3.93
N ALA A 260 -6.37 -1.46 -2.63
CA ALA A 260 -7.49 -2.01 -1.88
C ALA A 260 -7.72 -1.21 -0.59
N GLY A 261 -8.90 -0.63 -0.46
CA GLY A 261 -9.31 0.18 0.67
C GLY A 261 -10.12 -0.61 1.70
N CYS A 262 -10.90 0.08 2.51
CA CYS A 262 -11.74 -0.59 3.51
C CYS A 262 -12.84 -1.44 2.86
N THR A 263 -13.57 -0.82 1.92
CA THR A 263 -14.75 -1.40 1.27
C THR A 263 -14.77 -1.15 -0.24
N HIS A 264 -13.66 -0.73 -0.82
CA HIS A 264 -13.55 -0.49 -2.26
C HIS A 264 -12.18 -0.90 -2.78
N SER A 265 -12.13 -1.10 -4.09
CA SER A 265 -10.97 -1.52 -4.86
C SER A 265 -10.75 -0.56 -6.01
N LEU A 266 -9.49 -0.34 -6.37
CA LEU A 266 -9.07 0.51 -7.47
C LEU A 266 -8.21 -0.28 -8.45
N GLY A 267 -8.36 0.01 -9.74
CA GLY A 267 -7.49 -0.46 -10.81
C GLY A 267 -7.02 0.72 -11.66
N LEU A 268 -5.72 0.89 -11.79
CA LEU A 268 -5.12 1.82 -12.76
C LEU A 268 -4.97 1.10 -14.09
N LYS A 269 -5.54 1.67 -15.15
CA LYS A 269 -5.42 1.16 -16.51
C LYS A 269 -4.14 1.66 -17.18
N SER A 270 -3.68 0.91 -18.18
CA SER A 270 -2.50 1.25 -19.00
C SER A 270 -2.63 2.57 -19.79
N ASP A 271 -3.86 3.07 -19.97
CA ASP A 271 -4.15 4.37 -20.59
C ASP A 271 -4.09 5.55 -19.60
N GLY A 272 -3.78 5.31 -18.33
CA GLY A 272 -3.69 6.33 -17.29
C GLY A 272 -5.04 6.72 -16.68
N THR A 273 -6.11 5.97 -16.96
CA THR A 273 -7.43 6.14 -16.30
C THR A 273 -7.59 5.18 -15.12
N VAL A 274 -8.53 5.46 -14.21
CA VAL A 274 -8.76 4.64 -13.01
C VAL A 274 -10.20 4.10 -13.00
N VAL A 275 -10.34 2.84 -12.62
CA VAL A 275 -11.63 2.20 -12.32
C VAL A 275 -11.74 1.89 -10.84
N ALA A 276 -12.96 1.92 -10.31
CA ALA A 276 -13.24 1.63 -8.91
C ALA A 276 -14.51 0.78 -8.76
N VAL A 277 -14.52 -0.13 -7.80
CA VAL A 277 -15.70 -0.91 -7.39
C VAL A 277 -15.79 -1.00 -5.88
N GLY A 278 -16.99 -1.23 -5.34
CA GLY A 278 -17.22 -1.34 -3.91
C GLY A 278 -18.09 -0.24 -3.33
N GLY A 279 -17.99 -0.05 -2.01
CA GLY A 279 -18.78 0.92 -1.27
C GLY A 279 -18.43 2.35 -1.67
N ASN A 280 -19.43 3.12 -2.10
CA ASN A 280 -19.27 4.51 -2.55
C ASN A 280 -20.10 5.53 -1.74
N ARG A 281 -20.40 5.25 -0.47
CA ARG A 281 -21.29 6.11 0.34
C ARG A 281 -20.76 7.52 0.57
N THR A 282 -19.47 7.76 0.35
CA THR A 282 -18.81 9.05 0.52
C THR A 282 -18.12 9.55 -0.75
N GLY A 283 -18.36 8.93 -1.91
CA GLY A 283 -17.72 9.31 -3.17
C GLY A 283 -16.29 8.76 -3.37
N GLN A 284 -15.84 7.79 -2.57
CA GLN A 284 -14.49 7.21 -2.68
C GLN A 284 -14.22 6.46 -3.99
N CYS A 285 -15.26 6.11 -4.74
CA CYS A 285 -15.17 5.48 -6.06
C CYS A 285 -15.42 6.48 -7.21
N ASP A 286 -15.57 7.78 -6.95
CA ASP A 286 -15.89 8.80 -7.96
C ASP A 286 -14.64 9.20 -8.77
N VAL A 287 -14.03 8.21 -9.43
CA VAL A 287 -12.76 8.32 -10.15
C VAL A 287 -12.92 8.45 -11.68
N THR A 288 -14.15 8.49 -12.19
CA THR A 288 -14.45 8.43 -13.64
C THR A 288 -13.84 9.56 -14.46
N GLY A 289 -13.57 10.72 -13.83
CA GLY A 289 -12.91 11.86 -14.47
C GLY A 289 -11.39 11.84 -14.41
N TRP A 290 -10.78 10.85 -13.75
CA TRP A 290 -9.32 10.80 -13.59
C TRP A 290 -8.64 10.31 -14.86
N GLN A 291 -7.65 11.07 -15.31
CA GLN A 291 -6.89 10.89 -16.54
C GLN A 291 -5.43 11.26 -16.27
N GLY A 292 -4.49 10.69 -17.02
CA GLY A 292 -3.07 11.04 -16.88
C GLY A 292 -2.46 10.62 -15.53
N ILE A 293 -3.05 9.63 -14.87
CA ILE A 293 -2.48 9.05 -13.65
C ILE A 293 -1.17 8.36 -14.00
N GLN A 294 -0.14 8.61 -13.19
CA GLN A 294 1.19 8.09 -13.42
C GLN A 294 1.18 6.56 -13.40
N LEU A 295 1.68 5.97 -14.50
CA LEU A 295 1.85 4.52 -14.58
C LEU A 295 3.01 4.06 -13.68
N PRO A 296 2.93 2.87 -13.08
CA PRO A 296 4.06 2.31 -12.34
C PRO A 296 5.29 2.20 -13.27
N GLY A 297 6.46 2.55 -12.76
CA GLY A 297 7.71 2.38 -13.49
C GLY A 297 7.91 0.89 -13.86
N ARG A 298 8.37 0.60 -15.08
CA ARG A 298 8.63 -0.78 -15.51
C ARG A 298 9.70 -1.40 -14.60
N SER A 299 9.30 -2.27 -13.69
CA SER A 299 10.18 -3.27 -13.09
C SER A 299 10.32 -4.42 -14.08
N PHE A 300 11.54 -4.60 -14.62
CA PHE A 300 11.90 -5.72 -15.49
C PHE A 300 12.45 -6.87 -14.64
#